data_AF-A0AAV3S536-F1
#
_entry.id   AF-A0AAV3S536-F1
#
_cell.length_a   1.000
_cell.length_b   1.000
_cell.length_c   1.000
_cell.angle_alpha   90.00
_cell.angle_beta   90.00
_cell.angle_gamma   90.00
#
_symmetry.space_group_name_H-M   'P 1'
#
loop_
_entity.id
_entity.type
_entity.pdbx_description
1 polymer ?
#
loop_
_entity_poly.entity_id
_entity_poly.type
_entity_poly.pdbx_seq_one_letter_code
_entity_poly.pdbx_strand_id
1 'polypeptide(L)'
;MPHSLNHYVAWREDIPMVHLTKSESDLVEQLLDDLATAIDDVPDVDPAYANKTKIQKLLYFAIDEFDLPVTYSWYLAGAVVPDRSIGPSSVPGIDVATDSPPGPTISEVDDEVGSPSEDPSTIDPILFNDTTGSSSPTNLRAYVSRDDLLAFYRRVLPDVWHEETMRFLQNFYQETAPERYRLLYIESTHIRTHLSDLATAIECHLEAETPTRSIAETRRALELSISDFHYYLRSDKELRETFNAVVDGTDLIEDALMMLAKRPTADYTASHLDAVRRLQDFFFYYVWKYPCLRISQTTATGPHADELRTEHATEFETFHNVLHDERGALASTLADAGLRPGPNDYPPVDDQQLAERLSNLSAEYLE
;
A
#
# COMPACT_ATOMS: atom_id res chain seq x y z
N MET A 1 -1.10 21.53 -31.62
CA MET A 1 -2.34 21.79 -30.87
C MET A 1 -2.28 20.93 -29.63
N PRO A 2 -2.24 21.48 -28.41
CA PRO A 2 -2.12 20.65 -27.22
C PRO A 2 -3.53 20.20 -26.79
N HIS A 3 -3.75 18.89 -26.78
CA HIS A 3 -4.89 18.30 -26.09
C HIS A 3 -4.46 17.96 -24.67
N SER A 4 -4.91 18.80 -23.75
CA SER A 4 -5.02 18.54 -22.32
C SER A 4 -6.03 17.40 -22.12
N LEU A 5 -5.57 16.26 -21.59
CA LEU A 5 -6.43 15.21 -21.04
C LEU A 5 -6.29 15.24 -19.51
N ASN A 6 -6.97 16.21 -18.91
CA ASN A 6 -7.41 16.15 -17.53
C ASN A 6 -8.53 15.12 -17.45
N HIS A 7 -8.23 13.91 -16.96
CA HIS A 7 -9.26 13.03 -16.39
C HIS A 7 -8.94 12.83 -14.92
N TYR A 8 -9.43 13.77 -14.12
CA TYR A 8 -9.60 13.64 -12.68
C TYR A 8 -10.64 12.57 -12.41
N VAL A 9 -10.27 11.53 -11.67
CA VAL A 9 -11.24 10.72 -10.93
C VAL A 9 -11.68 11.58 -9.75
N ALA A 10 -12.88 12.16 -9.86
CA ALA A 10 -13.56 12.80 -8.75
C ALA A 10 -13.92 11.73 -7.71
N TRP A 11 -13.04 11.50 -6.75
CA TRP A 11 -13.39 10.79 -5.52
C TRP A 11 -14.45 11.62 -4.79
N ARG A 12 -15.61 11.02 -4.53
CA ARG A 12 -16.64 11.63 -3.67
C ARG A 12 -16.04 11.83 -2.28
N GLU A 13 -16.02 13.08 -1.82
CA GLU A 13 -15.64 13.50 -0.46
C GLU A 13 -16.60 13.00 0.65
N ASP A 14 -17.63 12.21 0.30
CA ASP A 14 -18.74 11.86 1.19
C ASP A 14 -18.70 10.43 1.77
N ILE A 15 -17.55 9.73 1.76
CA ILE A 15 -17.42 8.49 2.53
C ILE A 15 -17.03 8.88 3.96
N PRO A 16 -17.88 8.63 4.98
CA PRO A 16 -17.57 8.97 6.36
C PRO A 16 -16.31 8.23 6.79
N MET A 17 -15.27 9.01 7.11
CA MET A 17 -13.99 8.51 7.59
C MET A 17 -14.13 8.12 9.06
N VAL A 18 -13.57 6.97 9.44
CA VAL A 18 -13.32 6.67 10.84
C VAL A 18 -12.28 7.66 11.36
N HIS A 19 -12.75 8.62 12.14
CA HIS A 19 -11.89 9.54 12.86
C HIS A 19 -11.49 8.89 14.19
N LEU A 20 -10.21 8.96 14.51
CA LEU A 20 -9.75 8.66 15.87
C LEU A 20 -10.55 9.47 16.87
N THR A 21 -10.86 8.89 18.03
CA THR A 21 -11.37 9.73 19.12
C THR A 21 -10.34 10.74 19.54
N LYS A 22 -10.80 11.83 20.14
CA LYS A 22 -9.92 12.80 20.79
C LYS A 22 -8.87 12.13 21.69
N SER A 23 -9.26 11.12 22.46
CA SER A 23 -8.34 10.37 23.32
C SER A 23 -7.24 9.66 22.55
N GLU A 24 -7.56 9.04 21.41
CA GLU A 24 -6.58 8.37 20.56
C GLU A 24 -5.71 9.37 19.80
N SER A 25 -6.31 10.44 19.28
CA SER A 25 -5.57 11.55 18.65
C SER A 25 -4.57 12.17 19.63
N ASP A 26 -4.99 12.46 20.88
CA ASP A 26 -4.12 12.98 21.93
C ASP A 26 -2.94 12.03 22.20
N LEU A 27 -3.16 10.70 22.18
CA LEU A 27 -2.10 9.70 22.35
C LEU A 27 -1.15 9.66 21.15
N VAL A 28 -1.69 9.71 19.93
CA VAL A 28 -0.90 9.74 18.69
C VAL A 28 -0.04 11.01 18.61
N GLU A 29 -0.58 12.17 18.94
CA GLU A 29 0.17 13.43 19.01
C GLU A 29 1.33 13.32 20.01
N GLN A 30 1.09 12.79 21.21
CA GLN A 30 2.15 12.57 22.20
C GLN A 30 3.23 11.57 21.72
N LEU A 31 2.84 10.53 20.97
CA LEU A 31 3.79 9.59 20.37
C LEU A 31 4.65 10.26 19.29
N LEU A 32 4.06 11.13 18.46
CA LEU A 32 4.75 11.87 17.42
C LEU A 32 5.72 12.92 18.00
N ASP A 33 5.34 13.59 19.09
CA ASP A 33 6.21 14.52 19.82
C ASP A 33 7.46 13.83 20.41
N ASP A 34 7.28 12.67 21.04
CA ASP A 34 8.41 11.89 21.57
C ASP A 34 9.23 11.24 20.46
N LEU A 35 8.61 10.87 19.32
CA LEU A 35 9.32 10.41 18.13
C LEU A 35 10.21 11.52 17.54
N ALA A 36 9.69 12.75 17.42
CA ALA A 36 10.47 13.91 16.98
C ALA A 36 11.70 14.13 17.88
N THR A 37 11.48 14.08 19.20
CA THR A 37 12.56 14.19 20.19
C THR A 37 13.61 13.09 19.98
N ALA A 38 13.18 11.84 19.72
CA ALA A 38 14.10 10.74 19.49
C ALA A 38 14.87 10.87 18.16
N ILE A 39 14.24 11.41 17.11
CA ILE A 39 14.89 11.67 15.82
C ILE A 39 16.01 12.71 15.99
N ASP A 40 15.73 13.82 16.69
CA ASP A 40 16.73 14.86 16.98
C ASP A 40 17.90 14.37 17.85
N ASP A 41 17.64 13.42 18.75
CA ASP A 41 18.63 12.91 19.70
C ASP A 41 19.58 11.86 19.09
N VAL A 42 19.21 11.20 17.99
CA VAL A 42 20.02 10.12 17.39
C VAL A 42 20.93 10.69 16.29
N PRO A 43 22.27 10.70 16.48
CA PRO A 43 23.19 11.46 15.65
C PRO A 43 23.30 11.00 14.18
N ASP A 44 22.88 9.77 13.88
CA ASP A 44 22.92 9.22 12.52
C ASP A 44 21.54 9.29 11.83
N VAL A 45 20.47 9.71 12.52
CA VAL A 45 19.12 9.77 11.96
C VAL A 45 18.91 11.14 11.30
N ASP A 46 18.96 11.20 9.97
CA ASP A 46 18.66 12.43 9.22
C ASP A 46 17.13 12.56 8.97
N PRO A 47 16.46 13.60 9.48
CA PRO A 47 15.03 13.84 9.28
C PRO A 47 14.59 13.84 7.82
N ALA A 48 15.48 14.16 6.86
CA ALA A 48 15.15 14.18 5.44
C ALA A 48 14.72 12.82 4.87
N TYR A 49 15.05 11.71 5.55
CA TYR A 49 14.62 10.36 5.15
C TYR A 49 13.24 9.96 5.71
N ALA A 50 12.59 10.85 6.48
CA ALA A 50 11.25 10.61 6.98
C ALA A 50 10.25 10.46 5.84
N ASN A 51 9.48 9.38 5.87
CA ASN A 51 8.33 9.21 4.98
C ASN A 51 7.15 8.66 5.75
N LYS A 52 5.96 8.87 5.19
CA LYS A 52 4.69 8.47 5.81
C LYS A 52 4.66 6.99 6.21
N THR A 53 5.20 6.10 5.39
CA THR A 53 5.25 4.67 5.70
C THR A 53 6.08 4.38 6.95
N LYS A 54 7.29 4.94 7.06
CA LYS A 54 8.16 4.75 8.22
C LYS A 54 7.53 5.32 9.49
N ILE A 55 6.96 6.53 9.43
CA ILE A 55 6.27 7.15 10.57
C ILE A 55 5.12 6.27 11.06
N GLN A 56 4.27 5.78 10.16
CA GLN A 56 3.18 4.86 10.50
C GLN A 56 3.68 3.57 11.16
N LYS A 57 4.82 3.03 10.73
CA LYS A 57 5.37 1.80 11.32
C LYS A 57 5.98 2.03 12.69
N LEU A 58 6.66 3.16 12.88
CA LEU A 58 7.22 3.53 14.18
C LEU A 58 6.10 3.77 15.20
N LEU A 59 5.00 4.40 14.78
CA LEU A 59 3.79 4.50 15.61
C LEU A 59 3.24 3.11 15.95
N TYR A 60 3.06 2.24 14.96
CA TYR A 60 2.58 0.88 15.21
C TYR A 60 3.49 0.11 16.19
N PHE A 61 4.82 0.19 16.04
CA PHE A 61 5.74 -0.48 16.95
C PHE A 61 5.58 -0.01 18.40
N ALA A 62 5.39 1.30 18.62
CA ALA A 62 5.16 1.83 19.97
C ALA A 62 3.78 1.41 20.51
N ILE A 63 2.74 1.42 19.66
CA ILE A 63 1.40 0.97 20.03
C ILE A 63 1.42 -0.50 20.46
N ASP A 64 2.10 -1.36 19.70
CA ASP A 64 2.21 -2.80 19.94
C ASP A 64 3.08 -3.12 21.16
N GLU A 65 4.25 -2.48 21.30
CA GLU A 65 5.17 -2.71 22.43
C GLU A 65 4.56 -2.31 23.78
N PHE A 66 3.79 -1.22 23.81
CA PHE A 66 3.24 -0.66 25.05
C PHE A 66 1.74 -0.90 25.26
N ASP A 67 1.11 -1.73 24.41
CA ASP A 67 -0.33 -2.07 24.44
C ASP A 67 -1.21 -0.81 24.53
N LEU A 68 -0.92 0.18 23.67
CA LEU A 68 -1.62 1.46 23.68
C LEU A 68 -3.02 1.29 23.08
N PRO A 69 -4.07 1.88 23.67
CA PRO A 69 -5.44 1.75 23.17
C PRO A 69 -5.68 2.72 22.00
N VAL A 70 -4.91 2.55 20.92
CA VAL A 70 -5.03 3.29 19.66
C VAL A 70 -5.54 2.35 18.59
N THR A 71 -6.53 2.78 17.82
CA THR A 71 -7.09 1.98 16.73
C THR A 71 -6.08 1.85 15.60
N TYR A 72 -5.87 0.63 15.11
CA TYR A 72 -5.08 0.34 13.91
C TYR A 72 -5.61 -0.92 13.21
N SER A 73 -5.21 -1.10 11.94
CA SER A 73 -5.47 -2.33 11.19
C SER A 73 -4.35 -2.63 10.19
N TRP A 74 -4.32 -3.84 9.65
CA TRP A 74 -3.43 -4.17 8.54
C TRP A 74 -4.10 -3.82 7.20
N TYR A 75 -3.53 -2.86 6.48
CA TYR A 75 -4.06 -2.35 5.22
C TYR A 75 -2.95 -1.85 4.28
N LEU A 76 -3.05 -2.15 2.97
CA LEU A 76 -2.14 -1.73 1.89
C LEU A 76 -0.63 -1.88 2.17
N ALA A 77 -0.05 -0.95 2.92
CA ALA A 77 1.35 -0.94 3.33
C ALA A 77 1.57 -1.58 4.72
N GLY A 78 0.61 -2.32 5.27
CA GLY A 78 0.70 -3.06 6.55
C GLY A 78 -0.08 -2.39 7.69
N ALA A 79 0.40 -2.52 8.93
CA ALA A 79 -0.25 -1.87 10.08
C ALA A 79 -0.36 -0.33 9.91
N VAL A 80 -1.56 0.22 10.06
CA VAL A 80 -1.84 1.66 9.87
C VAL A 80 -2.84 2.14 10.92
N VAL A 81 -2.57 3.33 11.46
CA VAL A 81 -3.53 4.08 12.27
C VAL A 81 -4.46 4.82 11.30
N PRO A 82 -5.80 4.77 11.44
CA PRO A 82 -6.77 5.29 10.48
C PRO A 82 -6.88 6.82 10.51
N ASP A 83 -5.74 7.50 10.33
CA ASP A 83 -5.65 8.94 10.11
C ASP A 83 -4.68 9.19 8.95
N ARG A 84 -5.24 9.72 7.86
CA ARG A 84 -4.51 9.98 6.62
C ARG A 84 -3.60 11.20 6.72
N SER A 85 -3.80 12.07 7.71
CA SER A 85 -2.96 13.24 7.94
C SER A 85 -1.59 12.88 8.54
N ILE A 86 -1.49 11.73 9.21
CA ILE A 86 -0.24 11.25 9.81
C ILE A 86 0.82 11.02 8.72
N GLY A 87 1.87 11.83 8.76
CA GLY A 87 3.03 11.81 7.87
C GLY A 87 4.21 12.60 8.45
N PRO A 88 5.24 12.91 7.64
CA PRO A 88 6.39 13.69 8.12
C PRO A 88 6.02 15.05 8.70
N SER A 89 5.03 15.74 8.10
CA SER A 89 4.52 17.03 8.58
C SER A 89 3.81 16.96 9.93
N SER A 90 3.41 15.76 10.37
CA SER A 90 2.83 15.53 11.70
C SER A 90 3.90 15.39 12.79
N VAL A 91 5.18 15.27 12.41
CA VAL A 91 6.30 15.18 13.34
C VAL A 91 6.88 16.59 13.54
N PRO A 92 6.78 17.18 14.75
CA PRO A 92 7.28 18.52 14.98
C PRO A 92 8.76 18.67 14.62
N GLY A 93 9.13 19.75 13.92
CA GLY A 93 10.52 20.06 13.57
C GLY A 93 11.04 19.40 12.29
N ILE A 94 10.27 18.49 11.67
CA ILE A 94 10.63 17.91 10.37
C ILE A 94 9.95 18.73 9.25
N ASP A 95 10.65 19.78 8.78
CA ASP A 95 10.29 20.49 7.55
C ASP A 95 10.84 19.72 6.34
N VAL A 96 10.08 18.74 5.85
CA VAL A 96 10.38 18.15 4.54
C VAL A 96 9.98 19.17 3.48
N ALA A 97 10.96 19.89 2.93
CA ALA A 97 10.78 20.54 1.63
C ALA A 97 10.26 19.48 0.66
N THR A 98 9.23 19.79 -0.11
CA THR A 98 8.41 18.89 -0.95
C THR A 98 9.14 18.05 -2.01
N ASP A 99 10.47 17.95 -1.97
CA ASP A 99 11.26 17.01 -2.77
C ASP A 99 11.40 15.66 -2.04
N SER A 100 10.33 14.87 -2.12
CA SER A 100 10.41 13.43 -1.89
C SER A 100 11.42 12.79 -2.87
N PRO A 101 12.23 11.80 -2.46
CA PRO A 101 12.82 10.85 -3.41
C PRO A 101 11.68 10.21 -4.22
N PRO A 102 11.87 9.81 -5.50
CA PRO A 102 10.78 9.43 -6.38
C PRO A 102 10.06 8.16 -5.87
N GLY A 103 9.02 8.35 -5.07
CA GLY A 103 7.85 7.48 -5.07
C GLY A 103 7.04 7.72 -6.35
N PRO A 104 6.14 6.81 -6.74
CA PRO A 104 5.30 7.02 -7.91
C PRO A 104 4.62 8.40 -7.83
N THR A 105 4.89 9.22 -8.84
CA THR A 105 4.58 10.64 -8.91
C THR A 105 3.09 10.90 -8.77
N ILE A 106 2.68 11.56 -7.69
CA ILE A 106 1.44 12.34 -7.67
C ILE A 106 1.77 13.69 -7.04
N SER A 107 1.78 14.73 -7.87
CA SER A 107 1.89 16.11 -7.42
C SER A 107 0.57 16.56 -6.78
N GLU A 108 0.62 16.94 -5.51
CA GLU A 108 -0.46 17.65 -4.82
C GLU A 108 -0.49 19.11 -5.29
N VAL A 109 -1.65 19.59 -5.74
CA VAL A 109 -1.88 21.02 -5.96
C VAL A 109 -2.96 21.43 -4.98
N ASP A 110 -2.53 22.20 -3.97
CA ASP A 110 -3.34 22.94 -3.02
C ASP A 110 -4.07 24.07 -3.77
N ASP A 111 -5.35 24.30 -3.45
CA ASP A 111 -5.99 25.59 -3.66
C ASP A 111 -6.98 25.87 -2.50
N GLU A 112 -6.61 26.87 -1.70
CA GLU A 112 -7.41 27.51 -0.66
C GLU A 112 -8.72 28.08 -1.21
N VAL A 113 -9.85 27.80 -0.55
CA VAL A 113 -11.01 28.71 -0.58
C VAL A 113 -11.67 28.79 0.80
N GLY A 114 -11.70 30.01 1.35
CA GLY A 114 -12.21 30.31 2.68
C GLY A 114 -13.73 30.16 2.85
N SER A 115 -14.12 29.86 4.09
CA SER A 115 -15.50 29.97 4.59
C SER A 115 -15.81 31.39 5.07
N PRO A 116 -17.09 31.78 5.12
CA PRO A 116 -17.66 31.95 6.45
C PRO A 116 -19.13 31.49 6.63
N SER A 117 -19.36 30.92 7.82
CA SER A 117 -20.51 31.07 8.74
C SER A 117 -21.93 30.62 8.31
N GLU A 118 -22.55 29.74 9.11
CA GLU A 118 -23.56 30.04 10.16
C GLU A 118 -24.30 28.75 10.60
N ASP A 119 -24.33 28.49 11.91
CA ASP A 119 -25.23 27.56 12.61
C ASP A 119 -26.51 28.35 12.99
N PRO A 120 -27.71 27.74 13.18
CA PRO A 120 -27.99 27.16 14.50
C PRO A 120 -29.09 26.05 14.60
N SER A 121 -28.94 25.21 15.64
CA SER A 121 -30.00 24.68 16.55
C SER A 121 -30.90 23.56 15.99
N THR A 122 -31.49 22.59 16.71
CA THR A 122 -31.79 22.26 18.13
C THR A 122 -32.27 20.78 18.06
N ILE A 123 -32.07 19.83 18.98
CA ILE A 123 -32.79 19.54 20.24
C ILE A 123 -32.25 18.18 20.71
N ASP A 124 -31.83 18.10 21.96
CA ASP A 124 -31.78 16.89 22.78
C ASP A 124 -32.99 16.97 23.74
N PRO A 125 -33.73 15.89 24.11
CA PRO A 125 -33.29 15.14 25.29
C PRO A 125 -33.80 13.68 25.45
N ILE A 126 -33.04 12.85 26.19
CA ILE A 126 -33.43 12.13 27.43
C ILE A 126 -32.77 10.72 27.60
N LEU A 127 -31.89 10.67 28.61
CA LEU A 127 -31.66 9.65 29.66
C LEU A 127 -31.44 8.17 29.30
N PHE A 128 -30.18 7.73 29.41
CA PHE A 128 -29.82 6.67 30.38
C PHE A 128 -28.49 7.02 31.05
N ASN A 129 -28.51 7.14 32.38
CA ASN A 129 -27.35 7.42 33.23
C ASN A 129 -26.74 6.11 33.75
N ASP A 130 -25.42 6.13 33.88
CA ASP A 130 -24.56 5.26 34.69
C ASP A 130 -24.47 3.76 34.35
N THR A 131 -23.44 3.44 33.57
CA THR A 131 -22.51 2.39 33.97
C THR A 131 -21.10 2.94 33.72
N THR A 132 -20.29 3.00 34.77
CA THR A 132 -18.93 3.57 34.82
C THR A 132 -18.15 3.32 33.54
N GLY A 133 -18.09 4.34 32.69
CA GLY A 133 -17.23 4.35 31.51
C GLY A 133 -15.80 4.31 31.98
N SER A 134 -15.12 3.20 31.72
CA SER A 134 -13.67 3.13 31.78
C SER A 134 -13.14 4.07 30.70
N SER A 135 -13.01 5.35 31.02
CA SER A 135 -12.33 6.31 30.15
C SER A 135 -10.86 5.91 30.13
N SER A 136 -10.43 5.26 29.04
CA SER A 136 -9.02 4.97 28.82
C SER A 136 -8.22 6.27 29.00
N PRO A 137 -7.12 6.26 29.77
CA PRO A 137 -6.33 7.46 29.98
C PRO A 137 -5.92 8.08 28.64
N THR A 138 -6.08 9.40 28.52
CA THR A 138 -5.63 10.19 27.35
C THR A 138 -4.16 10.59 27.45
N ASN A 139 -3.55 10.35 28.60
CA ASN A 139 -2.16 10.69 28.86
C ASN A 139 -1.27 9.47 28.60
N LEU A 140 -0.34 9.59 27.64
CA LEU A 140 0.60 8.53 27.27
C LEU A 140 1.43 8.05 28.47
N ARG A 141 1.69 8.94 29.43
CA ARG A 141 2.42 8.64 30.67
C ARG A 141 1.69 7.72 31.63
N ALA A 142 0.40 7.47 31.41
CA ALA A 142 -0.33 6.44 32.16
C ALA A 142 0.06 5.02 31.73
N TYR A 143 0.63 4.86 30.52
CA TYR A 143 0.99 3.57 29.94
C TYR A 143 2.51 3.36 29.95
N VAL A 144 3.28 4.39 29.61
CA VAL A 144 4.74 4.30 29.46
C VAL A 144 5.43 5.57 29.94
N SER A 145 6.56 5.42 30.65
CA SER A 145 7.36 6.59 31.04
C SER A 145 8.01 7.24 29.82
N ARG A 146 8.30 8.54 29.88
CA ARG A 146 8.98 9.24 28.77
C ARG A 146 10.35 8.64 28.45
N ASP A 147 11.10 8.30 29.49
CA ASP A 147 12.44 7.78 29.34
C ASP A 147 12.43 6.41 28.67
N ASP A 148 11.46 5.55 29.01
CA ASP A 148 11.31 4.23 28.40
C ASP A 148 10.90 4.32 26.92
N LEU A 149 9.97 5.23 26.59
CA LEU A 149 9.54 5.43 25.20
C LEU A 149 10.65 6.03 24.33
N LEU A 150 11.39 7.01 24.84
CA LEU A 150 12.56 7.55 24.12
C LEU A 150 13.66 6.50 23.98
N ALA A 151 13.91 5.68 25.01
CA ALA A 151 14.87 4.58 24.93
C ALA A 151 14.45 3.55 23.87
N PHE A 152 13.15 3.26 23.77
CA PHE A 152 12.58 2.41 22.73
C PHE A 152 12.83 2.97 21.32
N TYR A 153 12.45 4.23 21.06
CA TYR A 153 12.66 4.82 19.73
C TYR A 153 14.13 4.93 19.36
N ARG A 154 15.01 5.32 20.30
CA ARG A 154 16.46 5.37 20.06
C ARG A 154 17.06 3.99 19.72
N ARG A 155 16.42 2.91 20.16
CA ARG A 155 16.81 1.53 19.82
C ARG A 155 16.31 1.14 18.42
N VAL A 156 15.07 1.49 18.06
CA VAL A 156 14.44 1.06 16.80
C VAL A 156 14.85 1.93 15.61
N LEU A 157 15.01 3.23 15.80
CA LEU A 157 15.29 4.19 14.73
C LEU A 157 16.53 3.81 13.89
N PRO A 158 17.71 3.47 14.47
CA PRO A 158 18.89 3.17 13.68
C PRO A 158 18.70 2.00 12.69
N ASP A 159 17.92 0.99 13.08
CA ASP A 159 17.70 -0.21 12.28
C ASP A 159 16.71 0.04 11.12
N VAL A 160 15.77 0.98 11.30
CA VAL A 160 14.67 1.24 10.36
C VAL A 160 14.95 2.44 9.44
N TRP A 161 15.67 3.43 9.94
CA TRP A 161 15.68 4.77 9.33
C TRP A 161 16.45 4.84 8.01
N HIS A 162 17.55 4.10 7.88
CA HIS A 162 18.40 4.11 6.68
C HIS A 162 18.03 3.10 5.61
N GLU A 163 17.13 2.17 5.93
CA GLU A 163 16.72 1.16 4.96
C GLU A 163 15.90 1.80 3.83
N GLU A 164 16.15 1.32 2.61
CA GLU A 164 15.27 1.59 1.47
C GLU A 164 13.85 1.13 1.82
N THR A 165 12.84 1.95 1.55
CA THR A 165 11.45 1.73 2.01
C THR A 165 10.91 0.33 1.66
N MET A 166 11.25 -0.23 0.50
CA MET A 166 10.79 -1.57 0.12
C MET A 166 11.49 -2.67 0.92
N ARG A 167 12.80 -2.56 1.16
CA ARG A 167 13.55 -3.49 2.02
C ARG A 167 13.04 -3.44 3.45
N PHE A 168 12.83 -2.23 3.97
CA PHE A 168 12.22 -2.02 5.28
C PHE A 168 10.86 -2.71 5.38
N LEU A 169 9.96 -2.51 4.41
CA LEU A 169 8.65 -3.14 4.42
C LEU A 169 8.71 -4.67 4.41
N GLN A 170 9.65 -5.27 3.66
CA GLN A 170 9.84 -6.71 3.66
C GLN A 170 10.25 -7.23 5.05
N ASN A 171 11.25 -6.60 5.69
CA ASN A 171 11.69 -6.93 7.04
C ASN A 171 10.54 -6.75 8.04
N PHE A 172 9.84 -5.61 7.96
CA PHE A 172 8.68 -5.30 8.78
C PHE A 172 7.61 -6.40 8.67
N TYR A 173 7.28 -6.85 7.46
CA TYR A 173 6.28 -7.91 7.28
C TYR A 173 6.74 -9.27 7.78
N GLN A 174 8.01 -9.63 7.55
CA GLN A 174 8.56 -10.88 8.06
C GLN A 174 8.42 -10.99 9.58
N GLU A 175 8.65 -9.89 10.29
CA GLU A 175 8.65 -9.86 11.76
C GLU A 175 7.26 -9.64 12.36
N THR A 176 6.48 -8.72 11.79
CA THR A 176 5.26 -8.22 12.46
C THR A 176 3.95 -8.54 11.77
N ALA A 177 3.97 -8.95 10.49
CA ALA A 177 2.72 -9.24 9.81
C ALA A 177 1.98 -10.42 10.47
N PRO A 178 0.63 -10.34 10.59
CA PRO A 178 -0.19 -11.44 11.04
C PRO A 178 0.18 -12.68 10.24
N GLU A 179 0.47 -13.78 10.93
CA GLU A 179 0.99 -15.01 10.32
C GLU A 179 0.15 -15.45 9.12
N ARG A 180 -1.18 -15.30 9.25
CA ARG A 180 -2.18 -15.60 8.21
C ARG A 180 -1.96 -14.84 6.89
N TYR A 181 -1.49 -13.59 6.95
CA TYR A 181 -1.37 -12.69 5.79
C TYR A 181 0.08 -12.32 5.44
N ARG A 182 1.06 -12.76 6.24
CA ARG A 182 2.47 -12.40 6.11
C ARG A 182 3.00 -12.60 4.69
N LEU A 183 2.80 -13.80 4.13
CA LEU A 183 3.30 -14.14 2.80
C LEU A 183 2.60 -13.33 1.69
N LEU A 184 1.33 -12.95 1.86
CA LEU A 184 0.64 -12.06 0.91
C LEU A 184 1.24 -10.66 0.88
N TYR A 185 1.58 -10.08 2.04
CA TYR A 185 2.24 -8.78 2.11
C TYR A 185 3.67 -8.80 1.54
N ILE A 186 4.38 -9.92 1.74
CA ILE A 186 5.72 -10.12 1.15
C ILE A 186 5.61 -10.20 -0.37
N GLU A 187 4.74 -11.07 -0.91
CA GLU A 187 4.59 -11.21 -2.36
C GLU A 187 4.03 -9.95 -3.03
N SER A 188 3.10 -9.22 -2.39
CA SER A 188 2.65 -7.93 -2.94
C SER A 188 3.78 -6.92 -3.02
N THR A 189 4.77 -6.99 -2.13
CA THR A 189 5.97 -6.15 -2.19
C THR A 189 6.92 -6.59 -3.28
N HIS A 190 7.13 -7.90 -3.46
CA HIS A 190 7.91 -8.42 -4.59
C HIS A 190 7.34 -7.98 -5.94
N ILE A 191 6.02 -8.09 -6.13
CA ILE A 191 5.34 -7.64 -7.35
C ILE A 191 5.62 -6.14 -7.60
N ARG A 192 5.50 -5.30 -6.56
CA ARG A 192 5.78 -3.85 -6.67
C ARG A 192 7.24 -3.57 -7.01
N THR A 193 8.18 -4.25 -6.36
CA THR A 193 9.61 -4.12 -6.65
C THR A 193 9.90 -4.50 -8.10
N HIS A 194 9.35 -5.62 -8.58
CA HIS A 194 9.57 -6.06 -9.96
C HIS A 194 8.90 -5.16 -11.01
N LEU A 195 7.74 -4.55 -10.70
CA LEU A 195 7.14 -3.52 -11.56
C LEU A 195 8.00 -2.25 -11.61
N SER A 196 8.59 -1.85 -10.48
CA SER A 196 9.56 -0.76 -10.44
C SER A 196 10.82 -1.09 -11.24
N ASP A 197 11.38 -2.29 -11.06
CA ASP A 197 12.54 -2.78 -11.82
C ASP A 197 12.26 -2.77 -13.33
N LEU A 198 11.03 -3.12 -13.73
CA LEU A 198 10.60 -3.08 -15.13
C LEU A 198 10.57 -1.65 -15.67
N ALA A 199 10.02 -0.70 -14.90
CA ALA A 199 10.00 0.71 -15.28
C ALA A 199 11.43 1.24 -15.46
N THR A 200 12.32 0.97 -14.49
CA THR A 200 13.75 1.33 -14.58
C THR A 200 14.42 0.68 -15.78
N ALA A 201 14.11 -0.59 -16.07
CA ALA A 201 14.70 -1.26 -17.22
C ALA A 201 14.31 -0.63 -18.57
N ILE A 202 13.05 -0.20 -18.70
CA ILE A 202 12.58 0.53 -19.88
C ILE A 202 13.25 1.91 -19.95
N GLU A 203 13.35 2.63 -18.83
CA GLU A 203 13.98 3.94 -18.74
C GLU A 203 15.46 3.88 -19.18
N CYS A 204 16.24 2.93 -18.67
CA CYS A 204 17.61 2.70 -19.13
C CYS A 204 17.68 2.51 -20.66
N HIS A 205 16.78 1.72 -21.24
CA HIS A 205 16.77 1.51 -22.68
C HIS A 205 16.41 2.79 -23.48
N LEU A 206 15.53 3.64 -22.96
CA LEU A 206 15.22 4.95 -23.56
C LEU A 206 16.43 5.90 -23.53
N GLU A 207 17.26 5.79 -22.50
CA GLU A 207 18.49 6.56 -22.32
C GLU A 207 19.71 5.92 -23.01
N ALA A 208 19.51 4.82 -23.75
CA ALA A 208 20.55 4.01 -24.38
C ALA A 208 21.57 3.41 -23.39
N GLU A 209 21.15 3.21 -22.15
CA GLU A 209 21.86 2.51 -21.09
C GLU A 209 21.50 1.02 -21.03
N THR A 210 22.30 0.26 -20.26
CA THR A 210 22.05 -1.17 -20.02
C THR A 210 21.47 -1.34 -18.62
N PRO A 211 20.26 -1.90 -18.48
CA PRO A 211 19.67 -2.09 -17.16
C PRO A 211 20.40 -3.18 -16.38
N THR A 212 20.43 -3.03 -15.06
CA THR A 212 21.01 -4.04 -14.14
C THR A 212 20.33 -5.40 -14.29
N ARG A 213 19.03 -5.39 -14.56
CA ARG A 213 18.20 -6.58 -14.76
C ARG A 213 17.48 -6.49 -16.09
N SER A 214 17.52 -7.55 -16.89
CA SER A 214 16.84 -7.57 -18.18
C SER A 214 15.32 -7.71 -18.01
N ILE A 215 14.56 -7.20 -18.98
CA ILE A 215 13.09 -7.32 -18.99
C ILE A 215 12.63 -8.78 -18.94
N ALA A 216 13.36 -9.70 -19.58
CA ALA A 216 13.05 -11.12 -19.54
C ALA A 216 13.25 -11.73 -18.14
N GLU A 217 14.28 -11.30 -17.40
CA GLU A 217 14.50 -11.74 -16.01
C GLU A 217 13.50 -11.13 -15.04
N THR A 218 13.12 -9.86 -15.26
CA THR A 218 12.08 -9.19 -14.47
C THR A 218 10.73 -9.87 -14.68
N ARG A 219 10.37 -10.16 -15.95
CA ARG A 219 9.15 -10.90 -16.30
C ARG A 219 9.05 -12.23 -15.55
N ARG A 220 10.09 -13.06 -15.60
CA ARG A 220 10.07 -14.38 -14.94
C ARG A 220 9.84 -14.27 -13.44
N ALA A 221 10.46 -13.31 -12.77
CA ALA A 221 10.23 -13.13 -11.34
C ALA A 221 8.85 -12.55 -11.04
N LEU A 222 8.33 -11.66 -11.87
CA LEU A 222 6.97 -11.17 -11.69
C LEU A 222 5.93 -12.29 -11.84
N GLU A 223 6.06 -13.15 -12.86
CA GLU A 223 5.18 -14.32 -13.07
C GLU A 223 5.23 -15.28 -11.86
N LEU A 224 6.41 -15.49 -11.27
CA LEU A 224 6.57 -16.30 -10.05
C LEU A 224 5.88 -15.63 -8.85
N SER A 225 6.16 -14.36 -8.57
CA SER A 225 5.53 -13.64 -7.46
C SER A 225 4.01 -13.53 -7.61
N ILE A 226 3.49 -13.35 -8.83
CA ILE A 226 2.04 -13.38 -9.11
C ILE A 226 1.47 -14.77 -8.81
N SER A 227 2.17 -15.84 -9.21
CA SER A 227 1.75 -17.21 -8.94
C SER A 227 1.69 -17.51 -7.43
N ASP A 228 2.72 -17.12 -6.69
CA ASP A 228 2.78 -17.29 -5.23
C ASP A 228 1.72 -16.43 -4.54
N PHE A 229 1.55 -15.18 -4.98
CA PHE A 229 0.50 -14.30 -4.50
C PHE A 229 -0.90 -14.91 -4.69
N HIS A 230 -1.20 -15.48 -5.86
CA HIS A 230 -2.44 -16.21 -6.13
C HIS A 230 -2.60 -17.44 -5.24
N TYR A 231 -1.53 -18.20 -5.02
CA TYR A 231 -1.54 -19.37 -4.14
C TYR A 231 -1.93 -18.99 -2.71
N TYR A 232 -1.27 -17.98 -2.12
CA TYR A 232 -1.57 -17.54 -0.77
C TYR A 232 -2.97 -16.93 -0.66
N LEU A 233 -3.40 -16.16 -1.66
CA LEU A 233 -4.72 -15.52 -1.66
C LEU A 233 -5.84 -16.56 -1.69
N ARG A 234 -5.70 -17.58 -2.54
CA ARG A 234 -6.69 -18.65 -2.68
C ARG A 234 -6.74 -19.59 -1.47
N SER A 235 -5.61 -19.76 -0.80
CA SER A 235 -5.49 -20.60 0.39
C SER A 235 -6.33 -20.05 1.54
N ASP A 236 -6.48 -18.73 1.63
CA ASP A 236 -7.30 -18.05 2.61
C ASP A 236 -8.80 -18.07 2.24
N LYS A 237 -9.65 -18.60 3.14
CA LYS A 237 -11.09 -18.73 2.86
C LYS A 237 -11.84 -17.40 2.77
N GLU A 238 -11.41 -16.39 3.52
CA GLU A 238 -12.08 -15.08 3.58
C GLU A 238 -11.66 -14.19 2.41
N LEU A 239 -10.48 -14.42 1.82
CA LEU A 239 -10.01 -13.64 0.67
C LEU A 239 -10.46 -14.21 -0.68
N ARG A 240 -10.96 -15.45 -0.73
CA ARG A 240 -11.36 -16.15 -1.98
C ARG A 240 -12.35 -15.39 -2.84
N GLU A 241 -13.22 -14.59 -2.26
CA GLU A 241 -14.17 -13.78 -3.02
C GLU A 241 -13.50 -12.69 -3.87
N THR A 242 -12.31 -12.24 -3.49
CA THR A 242 -11.52 -11.27 -4.27
C THR A 242 -10.71 -11.95 -5.38
N PHE A 243 -10.54 -13.28 -5.31
CA PHE A 243 -9.57 -14.03 -6.12
C PHE A 243 -9.74 -13.80 -7.61
N ASN A 244 -10.95 -13.93 -8.15
CA ASN A 244 -11.18 -13.78 -9.59
C ASN A 244 -10.85 -12.37 -10.07
N ALA A 245 -11.22 -11.34 -9.29
CA ALA A 245 -10.96 -9.96 -9.66
C ALA A 245 -9.46 -9.61 -9.55
N VAL A 246 -8.75 -10.26 -8.62
CA VAL A 246 -7.30 -10.15 -8.52
C VAL A 246 -6.61 -10.78 -9.74
N VAL A 247 -6.97 -12.02 -10.09
CA VAL A 247 -6.43 -12.73 -11.26
C VAL A 247 -6.67 -11.91 -12.53
N ASP A 248 -7.91 -11.46 -12.74
CA ASP A 248 -8.29 -10.59 -13.84
C ASP A 248 -7.45 -9.30 -13.93
N GLY A 249 -6.98 -8.78 -12.79
CA GLY A 249 -6.12 -7.61 -12.70
C GLY A 249 -4.65 -7.93 -12.99
N THR A 250 -4.13 -9.03 -12.44
CA THR A 250 -2.75 -9.47 -12.70
C THR A 250 -2.55 -9.99 -14.12
N ASP A 251 -3.59 -10.54 -14.75
CA ASP A 251 -3.54 -10.98 -16.15
C ASP A 251 -3.18 -9.82 -17.08
N LEU A 252 -3.68 -8.60 -16.81
CA LEU A 252 -3.28 -7.40 -17.56
C LEU A 252 -1.79 -7.08 -17.42
N ILE A 253 -1.23 -7.35 -16.24
CA ILE A 253 0.20 -7.12 -15.97
C ILE A 253 1.03 -8.14 -16.75
N GLU A 254 0.66 -9.42 -16.71
CA GLU A 254 1.34 -10.51 -17.43
C GLU A 254 1.23 -10.34 -18.95
N ASP A 255 0.07 -9.94 -19.45
CA ASP A 255 -0.17 -9.62 -20.86
C ASP A 255 0.76 -8.49 -21.35
N ALA A 256 0.83 -7.39 -20.59
CA ALA A 256 1.69 -6.26 -20.92
C ALA A 256 3.17 -6.65 -20.93
N LEU A 257 3.61 -7.42 -19.93
CA LEU A 257 4.95 -7.98 -19.86
C LEU A 257 5.28 -8.88 -21.04
N MET A 258 4.36 -9.76 -21.42
CA MET A 258 4.55 -10.63 -22.57
C MET A 258 4.78 -9.80 -23.84
N MET A 259 3.98 -8.76 -24.05
CA MET A 259 4.12 -7.88 -25.21
C MET A 259 5.43 -7.09 -25.18
N LEU A 260 5.84 -6.58 -24.02
CA LEU A 260 7.13 -5.91 -23.84
C LEU A 260 8.31 -6.85 -24.14
N ALA A 261 8.28 -8.08 -23.63
CA ALA A 261 9.36 -9.04 -23.80
C ALA A 261 9.52 -9.57 -25.24
N LYS A 262 8.46 -9.50 -26.05
CA LYS A 262 8.50 -9.88 -27.48
C LYS A 262 9.04 -8.77 -28.39
N ARG A 263 9.04 -7.53 -27.91
CA ARG A 263 9.47 -6.37 -28.68
C ARG A 263 10.99 -6.21 -28.60
N PRO A 264 11.65 -5.81 -29.70
CA PRO A 264 13.02 -5.32 -29.64
C PRO A 264 13.11 -4.12 -28.68
N THR A 265 14.16 -4.07 -27.87
CA THR A 265 14.34 -2.98 -26.88
C THR A 265 14.49 -1.60 -27.53
N ALA A 266 14.94 -1.55 -28.78
CA ALA A 266 15.02 -0.33 -29.59
C ALA A 266 13.66 0.28 -29.95
N ASP A 267 12.58 -0.50 -29.85
CA ASP A 267 11.21 -0.05 -30.15
C ASP A 267 10.50 0.50 -28.90
N TYR A 268 11.18 0.58 -27.75
CA TYR A 268 10.59 1.17 -26.56
C TYR A 268 10.40 2.68 -26.69
N THR A 269 9.36 3.18 -26.02
CA THR A 269 8.91 4.57 -26.11
C THR A 269 8.50 5.05 -24.71
N ALA A 270 8.42 6.36 -24.52
CA ALA A 270 7.90 6.94 -23.29
C ALA A 270 6.49 6.43 -22.96
N SER A 271 5.65 6.15 -23.97
CA SER A 271 4.31 5.59 -23.75
C SER A 271 4.33 4.19 -23.13
N HIS A 272 5.37 3.38 -23.39
CA HIS A 272 5.52 2.09 -22.71
C HIS A 272 5.92 2.27 -21.24
N LEU A 273 6.81 3.24 -20.96
CA LEU A 273 7.21 3.57 -19.59
C LEU A 273 6.02 4.08 -18.78
N ASP A 274 5.23 4.99 -19.33
CA ASP A 274 4.01 5.52 -18.70
C ASP A 274 2.99 4.42 -18.44
N ALA A 275 2.81 3.50 -19.39
CA ALA A 275 1.93 2.34 -19.23
C ALA A 275 2.40 1.43 -18.09
N VAL A 276 3.71 1.16 -17.97
CA VAL A 276 4.26 0.33 -16.88
C VAL A 276 4.15 1.03 -15.53
N ARG A 277 4.42 2.33 -15.44
CA ARG A 277 4.21 3.10 -14.21
C ARG A 277 2.75 3.02 -13.76
N ARG A 278 1.81 3.08 -14.71
CA ARG A 278 0.38 2.92 -14.43
C ARG A 278 -0.02 1.50 -14.01
N LEU A 279 0.70 0.46 -14.46
CA LEU A 279 0.51 -0.91 -13.94
C LEU A 279 0.88 -1.02 -12.45
N GLN A 280 1.93 -0.33 -12.02
CA GLN A 280 2.34 -0.30 -10.62
C GLN A 280 1.25 0.32 -9.72
N ASP A 281 0.69 1.45 -10.14
CA ASP A 281 -0.40 2.11 -9.42
C ASP A 281 -1.67 1.27 -9.44
N PHE A 282 -2.02 0.71 -10.61
CA PHE A 282 -3.16 -0.17 -10.74
C PHE A 282 -3.07 -1.39 -9.81
N PHE A 283 -1.91 -2.03 -9.77
CA PHE A 283 -1.68 -3.16 -8.87
C PHE A 283 -1.89 -2.74 -7.41
N PHE A 284 -1.22 -1.68 -6.96
CA PHE A 284 -1.22 -1.34 -5.54
C PHE A 284 -2.57 -0.77 -5.06
N TYR A 285 -3.17 0.14 -5.81
CA TYR A 285 -4.37 0.86 -5.39
C TYR A 285 -5.67 0.16 -5.75
N TYR A 286 -5.65 -0.88 -6.59
CA TYR A 286 -6.86 -1.58 -6.99
C TYR A 286 -6.75 -3.09 -6.78
N VAL A 287 -5.78 -3.76 -7.42
CA VAL A 287 -5.65 -5.23 -7.32
C VAL A 287 -5.34 -5.65 -5.88
N TRP A 288 -4.35 -5.02 -5.25
CA TRP A 288 -3.94 -5.32 -3.88
C TRP A 288 -4.87 -4.71 -2.83
N LYS A 289 -5.43 -3.54 -3.11
CA LYS A 289 -6.41 -2.90 -2.21
C LYS A 289 -7.62 -3.78 -1.93
N TYR A 290 -8.11 -4.49 -2.94
CA TYR A 290 -9.34 -5.26 -2.80
C TYR A 290 -9.28 -6.34 -1.69
N PRO A 291 -8.29 -7.25 -1.65
CA PRO A 291 -8.10 -8.14 -0.50
C PRO A 291 -7.71 -7.41 0.78
N CYS A 292 -6.98 -6.29 0.71
CA CYS A 292 -6.63 -5.49 1.89
C CYS A 292 -7.84 -4.97 2.65
N LEU A 293 -8.95 -4.66 1.97
CA LEU A 293 -10.19 -4.25 2.64
C LEU A 293 -10.72 -5.35 3.57
N ARG A 294 -10.62 -6.63 3.17
CA ARG A 294 -10.97 -7.78 4.03
C ARG A 294 -9.93 -8.06 5.11
N ILE A 295 -8.65 -7.95 4.78
CA ILE A 295 -7.58 -8.07 5.77
C ILE A 295 -7.78 -7.01 6.86
N SER A 296 -8.10 -5.78 6.51
CA SER A 296 -8.34 -4.74 7.51
C SER A 296 -9.56 -5.01 8.37
N GLN A 297 -10.65 -5.56 7.82
CA GLN A 297 -11.83 -5.93 8.62
C GLN A 297 -11.46 -6.98 9.70
N THR A 298 -10.59 -7.92 9.37
CA THR A 298 -10.23 -9.02 10.28
C THR A 298 -9.15 -8.63 11.29
N THR A 299 -8.31 -7.64 10.96
CA THR A 299 -7.15 -7.24 11.77
C THR A 299 -7.35 -5.93 12.52
N ALA A 300 -8.44 -5.20 12.28
CA ALA A 300 -8.77 -3.99 13.02
C ALA A 300 -8.79 -4.27 14.53
N THR A 301 -8.05 -3.46 15.28
CA THR A 301 -7.84 -3.57 16.73
C THR A 301 -7.91 -2.17 17.34
N GLY A 302 -8.26 -2.08 18.62
CA GLY A 302 -8.38 -0.83 19.37
C GLY A 302 -9.83 -0.32 19.52
N PRO A 303 -10.00 0.86 20.14
CA PRO A 303 -11.31 1.38 20.56
C PRO A 303 -12.36 1.50 19.45
N HIS A 304 -11.96 1.86 18.23
CA HIS A 304 -12.85 2.07 17.07
C HIS A 304 -12.69 0.98 16.01
N ALA A 305 -12.23 -0.20 16.42
CA ALA A 305 -12.08 -1.33 15.50
C ALA A 305 -13.39 -1.67 14.77
N ASP A 306 -14.53 -1.65 15.47
CA ASP A 306 -15.84 -1.98 14.86
C ASP A 306 -16.29 -0.96 13.80
N GLU A 307 -15.99 0.32 14.01
CA GLU A 307 -16.29 1.37 13.02
C GLU A 307 -15.39 1.20 11.79
N LEU A 308 -14.08 0.96 12.01
CA LEU A 308 -13.13 0.67 10.92
C LEU A 308 -13.51 -0.58 10.12
N ARG A 309 -13.99 -1.62 10.79
CA ARG A 309 -14.55 -2.82 10.13
C ARG A 309 -15.75 -2.45 9.27
N THR A 310 -16.66 -1.65 9.80
CA THR A 310 -17.89 -1.26 9.10
C THR A 310 -17.60 -0.39 7.87
N GLU A 311 -16.66 0.55 7.98
CA GLU A 311 -16.20 1.38 6.87
C GLU A 311 -15.60 0.52 5.76
N HIS A 312 -14.59 -0.30 6.07
CA HIS A 312 -13.95 -1.13 5.05
C HIS A 312 -14.86 -2.23 4.51
N ALA A 313 -15.87 -2.69 5.27
CA ALA A 313 -16.92 -3.56 4.74
C ALA A 313 -17.78 -2.81 3.71
N THR A 314 -18.18 -1.58 4.02
CA THR A 314 -18.97 -0.74 3.10
C THR A 314 -18.20 -0.43 1.81
N GLU A 315 -16.92 -0.07 1.93
CA GLU A 315 -16.05 0.14 0.77
C GLU A 315 -15.93 -1.15 -0.05
N PHE A 316 -15.67 -2.29 0.60
CA PHE A 316 -15.52 -3.59 -0.05
C PHE A 316 -16.70 -3.95 -0.96
N GLU A 317 -17.94 -3.74 -0.49
CA GLU A 317 -19.15 -4.09 -1.25
C GLU A 317 -19.26 -3.33 -2.59
N THR A 318 -18.68 -2.13 -2.67
CA THR A 318 -18.72 -1.30 -3.89
C THR A 318 -17.43 -1.37 -4.70
N PHE A 319 -16.33 -1.77 -4.08
CA PHE A 319 -14.99 -1.72 -4.66
C PHE A 319 -14.82 -2.61 -5.89
N HIS A 320 -15.59 -3.69 -6.00
CA HIS A 320 -15.57 -4.56 -7.19
C HIS A 320 -15.83 -3.79 -8.49
N ASN A 321 -16.81 -2.86 -8.48
CA ASN A 321 -17.13 -2.05 -9.66
C ASN A 321 -16.02 -1.04 -9.96
N VAL A 322 -15.43 -0.45 -8.92
CA VAL A 322 -14.29 0.48 -9.06
C VAL A 322 -13.10 -0.22 -9.72
N LEU A 323 -12.74 -1.41 -9.22
CA LEU A 323 -11.67 -2.24 -9.81
C LEU A 323 -12.01 -2.63 -11.26
N HIS A 324 -13.26 -2.99 -11.55
CA HIS A 324 -13.68 -3.34 -12.90
C HIS A 324 -13.52 -2.19 -13.90
N ASP A 325 -13.97 -0.99 -13.53
CA ASP A 325 -13.89 0.21 -14.37
C ASP A 325 -12.43 0.61 -14.63
N GLU A 326 -11.60 0.56 -13.59
CA GLU A 326 -10.19 0.92 -13.67
C GLU A 326 -9.37 -0.09 -14.46
N ARG A 327 -9.73 -1.38 -14.37
CA ARG A 327 -9.20 -2.41 -15.25
C ARG A 327 -9.53 -2.11 -16.72
N GLY A 328 -10.75 -1.64 -17.01
CA GLY A 328 -11.15 -1.23 -18.37
C GLY A 328 -10.36 -0.02 -18.88
N ALA A 329 -10.15 0.98 -18.03
CA ALA A 329 -9.36 2.16 -18.35
C ALA A 329 -7.88 1.82 -18.60
N LEU A 330 -7.30 0.97 -17.75
CA LEU A 330 -5.95 0.47 -17.92
C LEU A 330 -5.82 -0.36 -19.20
N ALA A 331 -6.74 -1.30 -19.45
CA ALA A 331 -6.71 -2.13 -20.66
C ALA A 331 -6.74 -1.29 -21.95
N SER A 332 -7.43 -0.15 -21.93
CA SER A 332 -7.45 0.80 -23.05
C SER A 332 -6.09 1.50 -23.20
N THR A 333 -5.48 1.89 -22.09
CA THR A 333 -4.13 2.50 -22.07
C THR A 333 -3.06 1.53 -22.57
N LEU A 334 -3.13 0.26 -22.16
CA LEU A 334 -2.24 -0.79 -22.65
C LEU A 334 -2.45 -1.03 -24.14
N ALA A 335 -3.70 -0.99 -24.63
CA ALA A 335 -3.98 -1.14 -26.06
C ALA A 335 -3.39 0.02 -26.88
N ASP A 336 -3.53 1.26 -26.42
CA ASP A 336 -2.97 2.45 -27.08
C ASP A 336 -1.43 2.40 -27.14
N ALA A 337 -0.79 1.85 -26.09
CA ALA A 337 0.65 1.58 -26.07
C ALA A 337 1.05 0.30 -26.83
N GLY A 338 0.12 -0.44 -27.44
CA GLY A 338 0.39 -1.71 -28.10
C GLY A 338 0.82 -2.86 -27.16
N LEU A 339 0.59 -2.72 -25.87
CA LEU A 339 0.93 -3.71 -24.84
C LEU A 339 -0.22 -4.68 -24.54
N ARG A 340 -1.36 -4.54 -25.21
CA ARG A 340 -2.46 -5.51 -25.10
C ARG A 340 -2.34 -6.57 -26.20
N PRO A 341 -2.22 -7.86 -25.85
CA PRO A 341 -2.13 -8.93 -26.84
C PRO A 341 -3.46 -9.14 -27.56
N GLY A 342 -3.37 -9.45 -28.85
CA GLY A 342 -4.46 -10.03 -29.62
C GLY A 342 -4.47 -11.56 -29.54
N PRO A 343 -5.52 -12.22 -30.07
CA PRO A 343 -5.64 -13.69 -30.01
C PRO A 343 -4.45 -14.46 -30.63
N ASN A 344 -3.76 -13.85 -31.60
CA ASN A 344 -2.63 -14.46 -32.30
C ASN A 344 -1.28 -14.21 -31.60
N ASP A 345 -1.27 -13.36 -30.56
CA ASP A 345 -0.05 -13.02 -29.84
C ASP A 345 0.27 -14.01 -28.73
N TYR A 346 -0.63 -14.93 -28.37
CA TYR A 346 -0.30 -15.98 -27.42
C TYR A 346 0.55 -17.07 -28.10
N PRO A 347 1.62 -17.56 -27.44
CA PRO A 347 2.36 -18.70 -27.96
C PRO A 347 1.40 -19.89 -28.13
N PRO A 348 1.47 -20.65 -29.23
CA PRO A 348 0.66 -21.84 -29.39
C PRO A 348 0.96 -22.80 -28.23
N VAL A 349 -0.10 -23.32 -27.60
CA VAL A 349 0.04 -24.34 -26.57
C VAL A 349 0.59 -25.59 -27.26
N ASP A 350 1.86 -25.89 -27.02
CA ASP A 350 2.43 -27.18 -27.36
C ASP A 350 2.03 -28.18 -26.27
N ASP A 351 1.00 -28.97 -26.56
CA ASP A 351 0.44 -29.99 -25.66
C ASP A 351 1.53 -30.93 -25.12
N GLN A 352 2.61 -31.16 -25.88
CA GLN A 352 3.71 -32.02 -25.46
C GLN A 352 4.59 -31.32 -24.40
N GLN A 353 4.93 -30.05 -24.59
CA GLN A 353 5.63 -29.27 -23.55
C GLN A 353 4.79 -29.05 -22.30
N LEU A 354 3.48 -28.84 -22.46
CA LEU A 354 2.57 -28.69 -21.32
C LEU A 354 2.50 -29.99 -20.50
N ALA A 355 2.38 -31.13 -21.18
CA ALA A 355 2.39 -32.44 -20.54
C ALA A 355 3.73 -32.73 -19.84
N GLU A 356 4.86 -32.39 -20.45
CA GLU A 356 6.19 -32.52 -19.84
C GLU A 356 6.35 -31.62 -18.61
N ARG A 357 5.91 -30.36 -18.67
CA ARG A 357 5.95 -29.44 -17.52
C ARG A 357 5.07 -29.90 -16.37
N LEU A 358 3.85 -30.36 -16.66
CA LEU A 358 2.94 -30.92 -15.64
C LEU A 358 3.49 -32.23 -15.05
N SER A 359 4.14 -33.06 -15.86
CA SER A 359 4.80 -34.28 -15.39
C SER A 359 5.99 -33.96 -14.49
N ASN A 360 6.78 -32.94 -14.82
CA ASN A 360 7.94 -32.53 -14.02
C ASN A 360 7.48 -31.89 -12.70
N LEU A 361 6.49 -30.99 -12.73
CA LEU A 361 5.90 -30.41 -11.52
C LEU A 361 5.27 -31.47 -10.62
N SER A 362 4.59 -32.48 -11.19
CA SER A 362 4.02 -33.56 -10.37
C SER A 362 5.09 -34.46 -9.74
N ALA A 363 6.22 -34.67 -10.41
CA ALA A 363 7.37 -35.39 -9.83
C ALA A 363 8.03 -34.59 -8.69
N GLU A 364 8.12 -33.26 -8.84
CA GLU A 364 8.78 -32.37 -7.87
C GLU A 364 7.95 -32.14 -6.58
N TYR A 365 6.63 -32.31 -6.65
CA TYR A 365 5.72 -32.19 -5.50
C TYR A 365 5.32 -33.52 -4.84
N LEU A 366 5.73 -34.67 -5.41
CA LEU A 366 5.42 -36.02 -4.90
C LEU A 366 6.64 -36.76 -4.32
N GLU A 367 7.82 -36.14 -4.32
CA GLU A 367 8.95 -36.48 -3.45
C GLU A 367 8.94 -35.61 -2.17
#